data_AF-A0A0Q8PX77-F1
#
_entry.id   AF-A0A0Q8PX77-F1
#
_cell.length_a   1.000
_cell.length_b   1.000
_cell.length_c   1.000
_cell.angle_alpha   90.00
_cell.angle_beta   90.00
_cell.angle_gamma   90.00
#
_symmetry.space_group_name_H-M   'P 1'
#
loop_
_entity.id
_entity.type
_entity.pdbx_description
1 polymer ?
#
loop_
_entity_poly.entity_id
_entity_poly.type
_entity_poly.pdbx_seq_one_letter_code
_entity_poly.pdbx_strand_id
1 'polypeptide(L)'
;MSQQTIRQQARRTAREMADKRRTERAERERRVIELAEQVMVAIGERDAAVSETENRAGAALRGLTEVEGLSLGEAVEWCGESLTMREARRLRQLDFTDEPSAAAGTHPGGAGA
;
A
#
# COMPACT_ATOMS: atom_id res chain seq x y z
N MET A 1 -51.22 10.94 32.38
CA MET A 1 -50.48 10.27 31.27
C MET A 1 -50.60 8.77 31.44
N SER A 2 -51.00 8.00 30.43
CA SER A 2 -51.21 6.56 30.58
C SER A 2 -49.88 5.78 30.55
N GLN A 3 -49.84 4.62 31.21
CA GLN A 3 -48.70 3.69 31.14
C GLN A 3 -48.33 3.31 29.69
N GLN A 4 -49.31 3.33 28.78
CA GLN A 4 -49.09 3.08 27.36
C GLN A 4 -48.29 4.21 26.71
N THR A 5 -48.56 5.47 27.05
CA THR A 5 -47.80 6.64 26.56
C THR A 5 -46.34 6.58 27.03
N ILE A 6 -46.10 6.19 28.29
CA ILE A 6 -44.75 6.05 28.85
C ILE A 6 -43.94 4.99 28.09
N ARG A 7 -44.54 3.81 27.83
CA ARG A 7 -43.86 2.75 27.04
C ARG A 7 -43.58 3.17 25.61
N GLN A 8 -44.48 3.90 24.97
CA GLN A 8 -44.26 4.37 23.60
C GLN A 8 -43.13 5.40 23.52
N GLN A 9 -43.07 6.34 24.47
CA GLN A 9 -41.94 7.28 24.56
C GLN A 9 -40.61 6.54 24.78
N ALA A 10 -40.56 5.59 25.72
CA ALA A 10 -39.35 4.80 25.95
C ALA A 10 -38.88 4.03 24.70
N ARG A 11 -39.82 3.44 23.94
CA ARG A 11 -39.51 2.75 22.67
C ARG A 11 -38.97 3.70 21.61
N ARG A 12 -39.53 4.89 21.51
CA ARG A 12 -39.08 5.91 20.57
C ARG A 12 -37.64 6.34 20.88
N THR A 13 -37.36 6.68 22.14
CA THR A 13 -36.01 7.04 22.58
C THR A 13 -35.02 5.90 22.37
N ALA A 14 -35.40 4.65 22.66
CA ALA A 14 -34.55 3.49 22.41
C ALA A 14 -34.19 3.33 20.93
N ARG A 15 -35.15 3.55 20.02
CA ARG A 15 -34.92 3.51 18.56
C ARG A 15 -33.99 4.63 18.11
N GLU A 16 -34.25 5.87 18.52
CA GLU A 16 -33.41 7.02 18.18
C GLU A 16 -31.94 6.82 18.60
N MET A 17 -31.72 6.26 19.80
CA MET A 17 -30.37 5.95 20.28
C MET A 17 -29.71 4.79 19.52
N ALA A 18 -30.48 3.76 19.14
CA ALA A 18 -29.98 2.65 18.33
C ALA A 18 -29.57 3.12 16.93
N ASP A 19 -30.40 3.96 16.30
CA ASP A 19 -30.14 4.53 14.98
C ASP A 19 -28.91 5.42 15.00
N LYS A 20 -28.79 6.32 16.00
CA LYS A 20 -27.60 7.16 16.19
C LYS A 20 -26.32 6.34 16.34
N ARG A 21 -26.35 5.27 17.14
CA ARG A 21 -25.18 4.39 17.29
C ARG A 21 -24.85 3.65 16.00
N ARG A 22 -25.85 3.27 15.22
CA ARG A 22 -25.65 2.61 13.93
C ARG A 22 -25.01 3.57 12.93
N THR A 23 -25.47 4.81 12.85
CA THR A 23 -24.88 5.83 11.96
C THR A 23 -23.45 6.17 12.37
N GLU A 24 -23.19 6.39 13.66
CA GLU A 24 -21.84 6.66 14.18
C GLU A 24 -20.86 5.53 13.87
N ARG A 25 -21.30 4.27 14.00
CA ARG A 25 -20.48 3.10 13.64
C ARG A 25 -20.21 3.04 12.15
N ALA A 26 -21.24 3.24 11.31
CA ALA A 26 -21.09 3.22 9.87
C ALA A 26 -20.18 4.34 9.37
N GLU A 27 -20.26 5.54 9.94
CA GLU A 27 -19.35 6.64 9.62
C GLU A 27 -17.92 6.35 10.08
N ARG A 28 -17.74 5.76 11.27
CA ARG A 28 -16.41 5.35 11.72
C ARG A 28 -15.82 4.29 10.79
N GLU A 29 -16.60 3.30 10.39
CA GLU A 29 -16.19 2.26 9.47
C GLU A 29 -15.80 2.84 8.11
N ARG A 30 -16.59 3.76 7.56
CA ARG A 30 -16.25 4.50 6.32
C ARG A 30 -14.92 5.22 6.43
N ARG A 31 -14.70 5.97 7.52
CA ARG A 31 -13.43 6.67 7.75
C ARG A 31 -12.25 5.70 7.88
N VAL A 32 -12.45 4.54 8.51
CA VAL A 32 -11.40 3.52 8.64
C VAL A 32 -11.05 2.95 7.26
N ILE A 33 -12.04 2.64 6.43
CA ILE A 33 -11.83 2.12 5.07
C ILE A 33 -11.07 3.16 4.24
N GLU A 34 -11.52 4.42 4.24
CA GLU A 34 -10.88 5.50 3.49
C GLU A 34 -9.42 5.70 3.90
N LEU A 35 -9.12 5.71 5.21
CA LEU A 35 -7.75 5.82 5.70
C LEU A 35 -6.90 4.60 5.32
N ALA A 36 -7.48 3.39 5.35
CA ALA A 36 -6.77 2.19 4.93
C ALA A 36 -6.43 2.24 3.43
N GLU A 37 -7.36 2.68 2.59
CA GLU A 37 -7.13 2.90 1.15
C GLU A 37 -6.01 3.91 0.92
N GLN A 38 -6.04 5.06 1.61
CA GLN A 38 -4.97 6.07 1.52
C GLN A 38 -3.59 5.50 1.89
N VAL A 39 -3.52 4.69 2.96
CA VAL A 39 -2.27 4.03 3.37
C VAL A 39 -1.77 3.08 2.29
N MET A 40 -2.66 2.26 1.72
CA MET A 40 -2.29 1.30 0.67
C MET A 40 -1.82 2.00 -0.61
N VAL A 41 -2.48 3.09 -1.01
CA VAL A 41 -2.05 3.92 -2.16
C VAL A 41 -0.66 4.50 -1.90
N ALA A 42 -0.44 5.13 -0.74
CA ALA A 42 0.85 5.73 -0.40
C ALA A 42 1.99 4.69 -0.37
N ILE A 43 1.72 3.47 0.12
CA ILE A 43 2.68 2.37 0.07
C ILE A 43 2.99 1.99 -1.38
N GLY A 44 1.96 1.82 -2.22
CA GLY A 44 2.14 1.50 -3.64
C GLY A 44 2.94 2.56 -4.41
N GLU A 45 2.64 3.84 -4.18
CA GLU A 45 3.38 4.96 -4.79
C GLU A 45 4.83 5.00 -4.34
N ARG A 46 5.09 4.79 -3.05
CA ARG A 46 6.46 4.70 -2.52
C ARG A 46 7.21 3.55 -3.18
N ASP A 47 6.61 2.36 -3.21
CA ASP A 47 7.27 1.17 -3.74
C ASP A 47 7.54 1.31 -5.24
N ALA A 48 6.62 1.91 -6.00
CA ALA A 48 6.84 2.25 -7.41
C ALA A 48 8.01 3.23 -7.60
N ALA A 49 8.07 4.30 -6.79
CA ALA A 49 9.16 5.28 -6.85
C ALA A 49 10.52 4.66 -6.48
N VAL A 50 10.55 3.75 -5.50
CA VAL A 50 11.74 2.98 -5.14
C VAL A 50 12.17 2.10 -6.31
N SER A 51 11.27 1.28 -6.86
CA SER A 51 11.58 0.41 -8.00
C SER A 51 12.10 1.18 -9.21
N GLU A 52 11.47 2.30 -9.56
CA GLU A 52 11.94 3.15 -10.67
C GLU A 52 13.36 3.69 -10.43
N THR A 53 13.62 4.14 -9.20
CA THR A 53 14.94 4.67 -8.82
C THR A 53 16.00 3.58 -8.83
N GLU A 54 15.67 2.38 -8.35
CA GLU A 54 16.56 1.22 -8.35
C GLU A 54 16.85 0.74 -9.78
N ASN A 55 15.86 0.70 -10.65
CA ASN A 55 16.02 0.37 -12.07
C ASN A 55 16.94 1.37 -12.78
N ARG A 56 16.77 2.67 -12.51
CA ARG A 56 17.65 3.72 -13.04
C ARG A 56 19.10 3.56 -12.57
N ALA A 57 19.29 3.24 -11.29
CA ALA A 57 20.62 2.96 -10.72
C ALA A 57 21.25 1.69 -11.34
N GLY A 58 20.47 0.62 -11.50
CA GLY A 58 20.90 -0.62 -12.15
C GLY A 58 21.31 -0.40 -13.60
N ALA A 59 20.54 0.40 -14.35
CA ALA A 59 20.86 0.78 -15.73
C ALA A 59 22.16 1.58 -15.80
N ALA A 60 22.37 2.54 -14.90
CA ALA A 60 23.63 3.30 -14.84
C ALA A 60 24.83 2.39 -14.53
N LEU A 61 24.68 1.45 -13.58
CA LEU A 61 25.73 0.46 -13.26
C LEU A 61 26.05 -0.44 -14.45
N ARG A 62 25.03 -0.87 -15.21
CA ARG A 62 25.26 -1.63 -16.46
C ARG A 62 26.01 -0.79 -17.47
N GLY A 63 25.65 0.49 -17.66
CA GLY A 63 26.38 1.42 -18.51
C GLY A 63 27.87 1.51 -18.16
N LEU A 64 28.19 1.67 -16.87
CA LEU A 64 29.58 1.67 -16.40
C LEU A 64 30.32 0.37 -16.75
N THR A 65 29.67 -0.79 -16.61
CA THR A 65 30.34 -2.08 -16.85
C THR A 65 30.36 -2.53 -18.30
N GLU A 66 29.32 -2.23 -19.08
CA GLU A 66 29.10 -2.77 -20.42
C GLU A 66 29.53 -1.79 -21.52
N VAL A 67 29.39 -0.47 -21.27
CA VAL A 67 29.77 0.57 -22.23
C VAL A 67 31.18 1.08 -21.92
N GLU A 68 31.42 1.47 -20.67
CA GLU A 68 32.72 2.02 -20.25
C GLU A 68 33.75 0.92 -19.91
N GLY A 69 33.30 -0.35 -19.82
CA GLY A 69 34.19 -1.51 -19.65
C GLY A 69 34.75 -1.71 -18.25
N LEU A 70 34.21 -1.02 -17.24
CA LEU A 70 34.67 -1.16 -15.86
C LEU A 70 34.26 -2.53 -15.31
N SER A 71 35.08 -3.09 -14.42
CA SER A 71 34.63 -4.15 -13.54
C SER A 71 33.58 -3.61 -12.56
N LEU A 72 32.73 -4.50 -12.02
CA LEU A 72 31.74 -4.10 -11.02
C LEU A 72 32.39 -3.53 -9.75
N GLY A 73 33.60 -3.98 -9.40
CA GLY A 73 34.37 -3.45 -8.28
C GLY A 73 34.81 -2.00 -8.51
N GLU A 74 35.37 -1.70 -9.69
CA GLU A 74 35.76 -0.32 -10.06
C GLU A 74 34.55 0.60 -10.10
N ALA A 75 33.42 0.14 -10.67
CA ALA A 75 32.18 0.91 -10.67
C ALA A 75 31.70 1.24 -9.24
N VAL A 76 31.83 0.30 -8.30
CA VAL A 76 31.51 0.52 -6.88
C VAL A 76 32.49 1.50 -6.23
N GLU A 77 33.79 1.42 -6.52
CA GLU A 77 34.78 2.38 -6.02
C GLU A 77 34.45 3.82 -6.47
N TRP A 78 34.01 4.00 -7.72
CA TRP A 78 33.54 5.30 -8.23
C TRP A 78 32.26 5.79 -7.53
N CYS A 79 31.40 4.89 -7.07
CA CYS A 79 30.21 5.22 -6.27
C CYS A 79 30.52 5.48 -4.78
N GLY A 80 31.75 5.19 -4.33
CA GLY A 80 32.20 5.39 -2.96
C GLY A 80 31.37 4.63 -1.92
N GLU A 81 31.30 5.18 -0.70
CA GLU A 81 30.61 4.54 0.44
C GLU A 81 29.08 4.43 0.29
N SER A 82 28.51 5.07 -0.74
CA SER A 82 27.05 5.08 -0.96
C SER A 82 26.52 3.78 -1.57
N LEU A 83 27.40 2.90 -2.06
CA LEU A 83 27.02 1.67 -2.73
C LEU A 83 27.92 0.50 -2.29
N THR A 84 27.31 -0.53 -1.72
CA THR A 84 28.07 -1.76 -1.41
C THR A 84 28.14 -2.70 -2.62
N MET A 85 29.16 -3.55 -2.66
CA MET A 85 29.29 -4.58 -3.72
C MET A 85 28.06 -5.50 -3.80
N ARG A 86 27.42 -5.80 -2.66
CA ARG A 86 26.20 -6.61 -2.60
C ARG A 86 25.02 -5.88 -3.25
N GLU A 87 24.85 -4.60 -2.96
CA GLU A 87 23.79 -3.77 -3.55
C GLU A 87 24.00 -3.57 -5.04
N ALA A 88 25.23 -3.28 -5.48
CA ALA A 88 25.56 -3.14 -6.89
C ALA A 88 25.21 -4.40 -7.69
N ARG A 89 25.49 -5.58 -7.12
CA ARG A 89 25.11 -6.86 -7.72
C ARG A 89 23.59 -7.06 -7.78
N ARG A 90 22.85 -6.67 -6.74
CA ARG A 90 21.37 -6.73 -6.73
C ARG A 90 20.79 -5.79 -7.79
N LEU A 91 21.21 -4.53 -7.81
CA LEU A 91 20.70 -3.50 -8.72
C LEU A 91 20.91 -3.88 -10.19
N ARG A 92 22.04 -4.47 -10.56
CA ARG A 92 22.28 -4.94 -11.94
C ARG A 92 21.31 -6.03 -12.40
N GLN A 93 20.69 -6.77 -11.48
CA GLN A 93 19.81 -7.91 -11.77
C GLN A 93 18.32 -7.54 -11.82
N LEU A 94 17.93 -6.30 -11.51
CA LEU A 94 16.52 -5.94 -11.33
C LEU A 94 15.68 -6.02 -12.62
N ASP A 95 16.26 -5.76 -13.79
CA ASP A 95 15.58 -5.92 -15.10
C ASP A 95 15.03 -7.33 -15.35
N PHE A 96 15.48 -8.35 -14.61
CA PHE A 96 15.00 -9.73 -14.73
C PHE A 96 13.80 -10.07 -13.83
N THR A 97 13.32 -9.14 -12.99
CA THR A 97 12.36 -9.44 -11.91
C THR A 97 11.05 -8.63 -11.99
N ASP A 98 10.94 -7.66 -12.91
CA ASP A 98 9.75 -6.83 -13.09
C ASP A 98 8.64 -7.55 -13.90
N GLU A 99 8.18 -8.71 -13.42
CA GLU A 99 6.76 -9.05 -13.62
C GLU A 99 5.99 -8.50 -12.42
N PRO A 100 5.13 -7.49 -12.59
CA PRO A 100 4.25 -7.05 -11.53
C PRO A 100 3.34 -8.22 -11.18
N SER A 101 3.56 -8.81 -10.01
CA SER A 101 2.69 -9.82 -9.41
C SER A 101 1.34 -9.17 -9.13
N ALA A 102 0.51 -9.12 -10.17
CA ALA A 102 -0.92 -8.89 -10.08
C ALA A 102 -1.56 -10.12 -9.42
N ALA A 103 -1.26 -10.34 -8.14
CA ALA A 103 -2.00 -11.26 -7.31
C ALA A 103 -3.39 -10.64 -7.08
N ALA A 104 -4.29 -10.97 -8.01
CA ALA A 104 -5.69 -10.61 -8.02
C ALA A 104 -6.33 -10.83 -6.64
N GLY A 105 -6.71 -9.73 -6.00
CA GLY A 105 -7.68 -9.71 -4.92
C GLY A 105 -9.07 -10.00 -5.48
N THR A 106 -9.33 -11.23 -5.92
CA THR A 106 -10.69 -11.71 -6.13
C THR A 106 -11.26 -12.07 -4.76
N HIS A 107 -11.88 -11.09 -4.10
CA HIS A 107 -12.87 -11.37 -3.06
C HIS A 107 -14.22 -11.62 -3.74
N PRO A 108 -14.74 -12.86 -3.81
CA PRO A 108 -16.13 -13.05 -4.15
C PRO A 108 -16.97 -12.68 -2.92
N GLY A 109 -17.51 -11.46 -2.94
CA GLY A 109 -18.59 -11.08 -2.05
C GLY A 109 -19.88 -11.82 -2.41
N GLY A 110 -20.53 -12.36 -1.38
CA GLY A 110 -21.99 -12.44 -1.28
C GLY A 110 -22.70 -13.46 -2.16
N ALA A 111 -23.14 -14.56 -1.53
CA ALA A 111 -24.39 -15.22 -1.91
C ALA A 111 -25.26 -15.34 -0.67
N GLY A 112 -26.30 -14.49 -0.60
CA GLY A 112 -27.43 -14.72 0.27
C GLY A 112 -28.36 -15.78 -0.33
N ALA A 113 -28.84 -16.68 0.52
CA ALA A 113 -30.14 -17.33 0.49
C ALA A 113 -30.39 -17.93 1.86
#